data_AF-A0A1G9ANJ8-F1
#
_entry.id   AF-A0A1G9ANJ8-F1
#
_cell.length_a   1.000
_cell.length_b   1.000
_cell.length_c   1.000
_cell.angle_alpha   90.00
_cell.angle_beta   90.00
_cell.angle_gamma   90.00
#
_symmetry.space_group_name_H-M   'P 1'
#
loop_
_entity.id
_entity.type
_entity.pdbx_description
1 polymer ?
#
loop_
_entity_poly.entity_id
_entity_poly.type
_entity_poly.pdbx_seq_one_letter_code
_entity_poly.pdbx_strand_id
1 'polypeptide(L)'
;MKKSLVLILFLTSFVNVFGQEIPRFNPDTIKTIQLDSAVNITSERLSVETFIRAVTTDTSFYQAFRNMKKYSFVAENSIYTYDKKNKVSGRLYRKVKRNNTAPWLEYLVKQDTGKLFKKNGKYNLYTVEMFDYIFMNAYQSSYSSESAVGKSDGAIAGYKDKLKTLIFSPGRPVKGLPFIGSKTEIFTANMRQYYDYSFFSGTYLDSISVYRFKVTVKPDLSNWTKDGLMIKELTTIFDKRNFEILGRYVDMKYSNMLFDFNVQMNIEMGYFGEEKLPAKVSYQGNWNVPMKKPEKASVLVLQREYRLGKGK
;
A
#
# COMPACT_ATOMS: atom_id res chain seq x y z
N MET A 1 59.64 -2.32 40.95
CA MET A 1 58.25 -2.51 41.46
C MET A 1 57.28 -1.86 40.48
N LYS A 2 56.57 -2.69 39.69
CA LYS A 2 55.10 -2.83 39.61
C LYS A 2 54.36 -1.60 39.04
N LYS A 3 53.85 -1.73 37.79
CA LYS A 3 52.41 -1.93 37.42
C LYS A 3 51.64 -0.59 37.38
N SER A 4 50.86 -0.19 36.39
CA SER A 4 50.28 -0.83 35.21
C SER A 4 49.86 0.27 34.23
N LEU A 5 50.04 0.03 32.93
CA LEU A 5 49.39 0.78 31.86
C LEU A 5 47.90 0.36 31.83
N VAL A 6 46.97 1.28 32.07
CA VAL A 6 45.53 1.01 31.90
C VAL A 6 45.15 1.39 30.47
N LEU A 7 45.13 0.38 29.59
CA LEU A 7 44.56 0.48 28.26
C LEU A 7 43.04 0.29 28.37
N ILE A 8 42.27 1.36 28.23
CA ILE A 8 40.81 1.28 28.15
C ILE A 8 40.45 0.81 26.74
N LEU A 9 40.17 -0.49 26.61
CA LEU A 9 39.66 -1.11 25.39
C LEU A 9 38.16 -0.78 25.27
N PHE A 10 37.81 0.15 24.38
CA PHE A 10 36.42 0.39 23.99
C PHE A 10 35.96 -0.80 23.12
N LEU A 11 35.40 -1.83 23.76
CA LEU A 11 34.76 -2.95 23.07
C LEU A 11 33.42 -2.45 22.51
N THR A 12 33.41 -1.96 21.28
CA THR A 12 32.18 -1.65 20.55
C THR A 12 31.54 -2.96 20.11
N SER A 13 30.68 -3.51 20.96
CA SER A 13 29.78 -4.60 20.59
C SER A 13 28.84 -4.11 19.49
N PHE A 14 29.17 -4.37 18.23
CA PHE A 14 28.25 -4.27 17.10
C PHE A 14 27.21 -5.38 17.26
N VAL A 15 26.19 -5.13 18.09
CA VAL A 15 24.98 -5.93 18.09
C VAL A 15 24.28 -5.60 16.77
N ASN A 16 24.37 -6.52 15.82
CA ASN A 16 23.50 -6.52 14.64
C ASN A 16 22.06 -6.64 15.16
N VAL A 17 21.40 -5.50 15.34
CA VAL A 17 19.96 -5.46 15.60
C VAL A 17 19.30 -5.87 14.29
N PHE A 18 19.13 -7.17 14.10
CA PHE A 18 18.15 -7.67 13.14
C PHE A 18 16.79 -7.15 13.61
N GLY A 19 16.28 -6.13 12.94
CA GLY A 19 14.91 -5.67 13.16
C GLY A 19 14.00 -6.88 12.98
N GLN A 20 13.34 -7.33 14.06
CA GLN A 20 12.39 -8.43 13.99
C GLN A 20 11.36 -8.12 12.90
N GLU A 21 11.30 -8.99 11.88
CA GLU A 21 10.25 -8.95 10.89
C GLU A 21 8.91 -9.06 11.61
N ILE A 22 8.04 -8.10 11.38
CA ILE A 22 6.71 -8.08 11.98
C ILE A 22 5.95 -9.27 11.38
N PRO A 23 5.41 -10.21 12.19
CA PRO A 23 4.58 -11.29 11.68
C PRO A 23 3.46 -10.69 10.82
N ARG A 24 3.46 -11.02 9.53
CA ARG A 24 2.56 -10.36 8.58
C ARG A 24 1.16 -10.91 8.77
N PHE A 25 0.25 -10.04 9.20
CA PHE A 25 -1.16 -10.41 9.40
C PHE A 25 -1.92 -10.13 8.10
N ASN A 26 -1.70 -10.96 7.09
CA ASN A 26 -2.56 -11.01 5.91
C ASN A 26 -2.28 -12.28 5.09
N PRO A 27 -3.30 -13.03 4.65
CA PRO A 27 -3.09 -14.04 3.62
C PRO A 27 -2.65 -13.32 2.34
N ASP A 28 -1.38 -13.45 1.97
CA ASP A 28 -0.80 -12.82 0.78
C ASP A 28 -1.52 -13.32 -0.47
N THR A 29 -2.39 -12.51 -1.04
CA THR A 29 -3.18 -12.91 -2.21
C THR A 29 -2.47 -12.63 -3.55
N ILE A 30 -1.21 -12.20 -3.53
CA ILE A 30 -0.28 -12.36 -4.67
C ILE A 30 0.52 -13.68 -4.58
N LYS A 31 0.46 -14.41 -3.44
CA LYS A 31 1.00 -15.77 -3.36
C LYS A 31 0.07 -16.83 -3.96
N THR A 32 -1.19 -16.51 -4.23
CA THR A 32 -2.13 -17.42 -4.91
C THR A 32 -1.93 -17.48 -6.43
N ILE A 33 -0.94 -16.75 -6.97
CA ILE A 33 -0.57 -16.85 -8.38
C ILE A 33 0.38 -18.02 -8.55
N GLN A 34 -0.09 -19.04 -9.26
CA GLN A 34 0.77 -20.10 -9.75
C GLN A 34 1.46 -19.62 -11.03
N LEU A 35 2.78 -19.75 -11.09
CA LEU A 35 3.57 -19.34 -12.26
C LEU A 35 3.72 -20.51 -13.20
N ASP A 36 3.33 -20.31 -14.45
CA ASP A 36 3.29 -21.39 -15.43
C ASP A 36 4.57 -21.42 -16.27
N SER A 37 5.11 -20.24 -16.65
CA SER A 37 6.33 -20.13 -17.46
C SER A 37 6.90 -18.69 -17.44
N ALA A 38 8.22 -18.59 -17.56
CA ALA A 38 8.87 -17.34 -17.96
C ALA A 38 8.48 -17.04 -19.42
N VAL A 39 8.00 -15.84 -19.69
CA VAL A 39 7.55 -15.49 -21.05
C VAL A 39 8.77 -15.04 -21.84
N ASN A 40 9.24 -15.88 -22.77
CA ASN A 40 10.28 -15.50 -23.74
C ASN A 40 9.70 -14.54 -24.78
N ILE A 41 10.23 -13.32 -24.85
CA ILE A 41 9.80 -12.31 -25.83
C ILE A 41 10.46 -12.63 -27.16
N THR A 42 9.77 -13.39 -28.01
CA THR A 42 10.10 -13.49 -29.44
C THR A 42 9.01 -12.88 -30.32
N SER A 43 7.94 -12.33 -29.74
CA SER A 43 6.92 -11.58 -30.46
C SER A 43 7.07 -10.08 -30.16
N GLU A 44 7.15 -9.27 -31.21
CA GLU A 44 7.32 -7.81 -31.14
C GLU A 44 6.22 -7.07 -30.34
N ARG A 45 5.16 -7.77 -29.87
CA ARG A 45 3.96 -7.16 -29.26
C ARG A 45 4.01 -7.00 -27.73
N LEU A 46 4.73 -7.85 -27.00
CA LEU A 46 4.78 -7.81 -25.52
C LEU A 46 6.20 -7.53 -25.04
N SER A 47 6.53 -6.25 -24.88
CA SER A 47 7.83 -5.79 -24.35
C SER A 47 7.70 -5.30 -22.90
N VAL A 48 8.82 -5.16 -22.20
CA VAL A 48 8.87 -4.47 -20.89
C VAL A 48 8.25 -3.07 -20.98
N GLU A 49 8.48 -2.37 -22.10
CA GLU A 49 7.93 -1.03 -22.32
C GLU A 49 6.39 -1.04 -22.39
N THR A 50 5.78 -2.12 -22.90
CA THR A 50 4.32 -2.31 -22.90
C THR A 50 3.76 -2.31 -21.47
N PHE A 51 4.39 -3.07 -20.57
CA PHE A 51 3.99 -3.14 -19.17
C PHE A 51 4.27 -1.84 -18.42
N ILE A 52 5.44 -1.22 -18.64
CA ILE A 52 5.78 0.08 -18.06
C ILE A 52 4.74 1.12 -18.47
N ARG A 53 4.37 1.19 -19.76
CA ARG A 53 3.35 2.11 -20.25
C ARG A 53 2.02 1.85 -19.55
N ALA A 54 1.56 0.60 -19.50
CA ALA A 54 0.31 0.26 -18.84
C ALA A 54 0.29 0.64 -17.35
N VAL A 55 1.37 0.38 -16.61
CA VAL A 55 1.47 0.82 -15.19
C VAL A 55 1.47 2.34 -15.08
N THR A 56 2.23 3.03 -15.92
CA THR A 56 2.43 4.48 -15.81
C THR A 56 1.27 5.31 -16.34
N THR A 57 0.43 4.79 -17.24
CA THR A 57 -0.76 5.47 -17.77
C THR A 57 -2.07 5.01 -17.11
N ASP A 58 -2.04 3.95 -16.30
CA ASP A 58 -3.23 3.43 -15.63
C ASP A 58 -3.93 4.50 -14.78
N THR A 59 -5.24 4.59 -14.98
CA THR A 59 -6.17 5.35 -14.13
C THR A 59 -7.35 4.47 -13.67
N SER A 60 -7.43 3.23 -14.18
CA SER A 60 -8.54 2.30 -13.92
C SER A 60 -8.66 1.98 -12.43
N PHE A 61 -7.52 1.93 -11.75
CA PHE A 61 -7.47 1.65 -10.32
C PHE A 61 -8.16 2.73 -9.48
N TYR A 62 -7.82 3.99 -9.72
CA TYR A 62 -8.48 5.12 -9.08
C TYR A 62 -9.96 5.21 -9.46
N GLN A 63 -10.28 4.98 -10.74
CA GLN A 63 -11.65 4.97 -11.22
C GLN A 63 -12.49 3.87 -10.57
N ALA A 64 -11.92 2.70 -10.27
CA ALA A 64 -12.64 1.61 -9.62
C ALA A 64 -13.08 1.97 -8.20
N PHE A 65 -12.21 2.62 -7.41
CA PHE A 65 -12.60 3.16 -6.09
C PHE A 65 -13.68 4.25 -6.21
N ARG A 66 -13.62 5.10 -7.24
CA ARG A 66 -14.66 6.09 -7.54
C ARG A 66 -16.00 5.45 -7.93
N ASN A 67 -15.94 4.35 -8.68
CA ASN A 67 -17.12 3.66 -9.19
C ASN A 67 -17.90 2.95 -8.07
N MET A 68 -17.25 2.59 -6.96
CA MET A 68 -17.91 1.98 -5.79
C MET A 68 -19.17 2.71 -5.33
N LYS A 69 -19.22 4.04 -5.47
CA LYS A 69 -20.41 4.85 -5.11
C LYS A 69 -21.68 4.45 -5.85
N LYS A 70 -21.55 3.82 -7.02
CA LYS A 70 -22.67 3.34 -7.86
C LYS A 70 -23.23 2.00 -7.39
N TYR A 71 -22.56 1.35 -6.44
CA TYR A 71 -22.86 -0.01 -6.01
C TYR A 71 -23.19 -0.09 -4.52
N SER A 72 -24.09 -1.00 -4.17
CA SER A 72 -24.23 -1.48 -2.81
C SER A 72 -23.20 -2.56 -2.60
N PHE A 73 -22.60 -2.62 -1.42
CA PHE A 73 -21.61 -3.64 -1.08
C PHE A 73 -21.54 -3.84 0.43
N VAL A 74 -20.94 -4.95 0.83
CA VAL A 74 -20.54 -5.21 2.22
C VAL A 74 -19.03 -5.07 2.31
N ALA A 75 -18.55 -4.31 3.29
CA ALA A 75 -17.13 -4.16 3.56
C ALA A 75 -16.80 -4.57 5.00
N GLU A 76 -15.79 -5.42 5.14
CA GLU A 76 -15.20 -5.80 6.42
C GLU A 76 -13.84 -5.13 6.57
N ASN A 77 -13.66 -4.38 7.66
CA ASN A 77 -12.47 -3.60 7.94
C ASN A 77 -11.88 -4.09 9.25
N SER A 78 -10.65 -4.59 9.19
CA SER A 78 -9.85 -5.00 10.35
C SER A 78 -8.63 -4.11 10.45
N ILE A 79 -8.46 -3.42 11.58
CA ILE A 79 -7.30 -2.58 11.86
C ILE A 79 -6.65 -3.05 13.15
N TYR A 80 -5.33 -3.23 13.11
CA TYR A 80 -4.51 -3.54 14.26
C TYR A 80 -3.44 -2.48 14.42
N THR A 81 -3.21 -2.04 15.66
CA THR A 81 -2.12 -1.12 15.99
C THR A 81 -1.14 -1.81 16.92
N TYR A 82 0.15 -1.52 16.78
CA TYR A 82 1.20 -2.20 17.53
C TYR A 82 1.98 -1.22 18.39
N ASP A 83 2.44 -1.69 19.55
CA ASP A 83 3.38 -0.96 20.39
C ASP A 83 4.81 -1.09 19.85
N LYS A 84 5.77 -0.48 20.56
CA LYS A 84 7.19 -0.53 20.19
C LYS A 84 7.76 -1.95 20.18
N LYS A 85 7.20 -2.85 20.98
CA LYS A 85 7.58 -4.28 21.11
C LYS A 85 6.81 -5.18 20.13
N ASN A 86 6.15 -4.60 19.12
CA ASN A 86 5.33 -5.32 18.14
C ASN A 86 4.13 -6.07 18.75
N LYS A 87 3.70 -5.74 19.97
CA LYS A 87 2.49 -6.32 20.56
C LYS A 87 1.27 -5.52 20.13
N VAL A 88 0.16 -6.22 19.90
CA VAL A 88 -1.11 -5.56 19.54
C VAL A 88 -1.56 -4.68 20.71
N SER A 89 -1.67 -3.39 20.42
CA SER A 89 -2.06 -2.33 21.35
C SER A 89 -3.50 -1.86 21.16
N GLY A 90 -4.09 -2.15 20.01
CA GLY A 90 -5.45 -1.81 19.66
C GLY A 90 -5.96 -2.65 18.49
N ARG A 91 -7.25 -2.97 18.48
CA ARG A 91 -7.92 -3.72 17.43
C ARG A 91 -9.26 -3.09 17.10
N LEU A 92 -9.55 -2.94 15.84
CA LEU A 92 -10.82 -2.45 15.32
C LEU A 92 -11.33 -3.47 14.30
N TYR A 93 -12.55 -3.93 14.49
CA TYR A 93 -13.26 -4.71 13.50
C TYR A 93 -14.59 -4.04 13.20
N ARG A 94 -14.87 -3.84 11.91
CA ARG A 94 -16.12 -3.25 11.45
C ARG A 94 -16.65 -4.00 10.24
N LYS A 95 -17.92 -4.34 10.27
CA LYS A 95 -18.66 -4.80 9.10
C LYS A 95 -19.68 -3.73 8.75
N VAL A 96 -19.56 -3.16 7.56
CA VAL A 96 -20.44 -2.10 7.07
C VAL A 96 -21.14 -2.55 5.81
N LYS A 97 -22.39 -2.12 5.64
CA LYS A 97 -23.18 -2.30 4.44
C LYS A 97 -23.49 -0.94 3.86
N ARG A 98 -23.17 -0.76 2.58
CA ARG A 98 -23.58 0.40 1.80
C ARG A 98 -24.80 0.03 0.97
N ASN A 99 -25.87 0.80 1.09
CA ASN A 99 -27.07 0.62 0.25
C ASN A 99 -27.05 1.62 -0.93
N ASN A 100 -27.78 1.30 -2.00
CA ASN A 100 -27.86 2.17 -3.19
C ASN A 100 -28.86 3.32 -3.03
N THR A 101 -29.92 3.12 -2.25
CA THR A 101 -31.02 4.06 -2.04
C THR A 101 -30.67 5.21 -1.10
N ALA A 102 -29.52 5.16 -0.44
CA ALA A 102 -29.19 5.96 0.71
C ALA A 102 -27.67 6.18 0.79
N PRO A 103 -27.17 7.43 0.93
CA PRO A 103 -25.73 7.69 0.96
C PRO A 103 -25.05 7.26 2.28
N TRP A 104 -25.81 6.77 3.27
CA TRP A 104 -25.26 6.39 4.57
C TRP A 104 -24.75 4.94 4.60
N LEU A 105 -23.75 4.71 5.47
CA LEU A 105 -23.24 3.39 5.79
C LEU A 105 -24.03 2.82 6.97
N GLU A 106 -24.50 1.60 6.82
CA GLU A 106 -25.09 0.81 7.89
C GLU A 106 -23.98 0.00 8.57
N TYR A 107 -23.79 0.17 9.87
CA TYR A 107 -22.83 -0.63 10.65
C TYR A 107 -23.53 -1.92 11.11
N LEU A 108 -23.16 -3.04 10.49
CA LEU A 108 -23.63 -4.37 10.88
C LEU A 108 -22.88 -4.88 12.12
N VAL A 109 -21.57 -4.60 12.20
CA VAL A 109 -20.73 -4.91 13.35
C VAL A 109 -19.77 -3.75 13.58
N LYS A 110 -19.56 -3.37 14.84
CA LYS A 110 -18.51 -2.43 15.25
C LYS A 110 -17.96 -2.87 16.59
N GLN A 111 -16.70 -3.28 16.59
CA GLN A 111 -15.99 -3.75 17.77
C GLN A 111 -14.62 -3.09 17.81
N ASP A 112 -14.24 -2.54 18.95
CA ASP A 112 -12.92 -1.99 19.17
C ASP A 112 -12.39 -2.33 20.56
N THR A 113 -11.07 -2.49 20.64
CA THR A 113 -10.37 -2.79 21.89
C THR A 113 -9.02 -2.06 21.92
N GLY A 114 -8.52 -1.78 23.13
CA GLY A 114 -7.21 -1.18 23.35
C GLY A 114 -7.14 0.32 23.00
N LYS A 115 -5.93 0.81 22.74
CA LYS A 115 -5.60 2.24 22.64
C LYS A 115 -5.75 2.80 21.22
N LEU A 116 -6.94 2.64 20.65
CA LEU A 116 -7.25 3.15 19.31
C LEU A 116 -7.67 4.62 19.30
N PHE A 117 -8.39 5.05 20.33
CA PHE A 117 -8.95 6.39 20.43
C PHE A 117 -8.31 7.17 21.59
N LYS A 118 -8.20 8.49 21.39
CA LYS A 118 -7.89 9.45 22.44
C LYS A 118 -9.16 9.71 23.27
N LYS A 119 -9.00 10.35 24.42
CA LYS A 119 -10.12 10.75 25.31
C LYS A 119 -11.18 11.60 24.59
N ASN A 120 -10.79 12.34 23.54
CA ASN A 120 -11.70 13.17 22.74
C ASN A 120 -12.38 12.40 21.58
N GLY A 121 -12.32 11.07 21.55
CA GLY A 121 -12.93 10.24 20.51
C GLY A 121 -12.18 10.21 19.17
N LYS A 122 -11.13 11.02 18.98
CA LYS A 122 -10.30 10.98 17.76
C LYS A 122 -9.34 9.80 17.79
N TYR A 123 -8.92 9.32 16.63
CA TYR A 123 -7.89 8.27 16.55
C TYR A 123 -6.59 8.69 17.24
N ASN A 124 -5.96 7.72 17.89
CA ASN A 124 -4.68 7.88 18.55
C ASN A 124 -3.54 7.90 17.52
N LEU A 125 -3.60 7.02 16.53
CA LEU A 125 -2.63 6.92 15.43
C LEU A 125 -3.17 7.60 14.17
N TYR A 126 -2.34 8.42 13.56
CA TYR A 126 -2.64 9.14 12.34
C TYR A 126 -2.81 8.20 11.14
N THR A 127 -2.00 7.15 11.06
CA THR A 127 -2.09 6.12 10.01
C THR A 127 -3.49 5.51 10.00
N VAL A 128 -4.03 5.17 11.18
CA VAL A 128 -5.39 4.65 11.31
C VAL A 128 -6.43 5.67 10.89
N GLU A 129 -6.29 6.93 11.32
CA GLU A 129 -7.17 8.03 10.90
C GLU A 129 -7.19 8.18 9.38
N MET A 130 -6.03 8.10 8.73
CA MET A 130 -5.92 8.23 7.28
C MET A 130 -6.56 7.04 6.57
N PHE A 131 -6.27 5.81 6.98
CA PHE A 131 -6.87 4.62 6.37
C PHE A 131 -8.40 4.66 6.51
N ASP A 132 -8.88 4.96 7.72
CA ASP A 132 -10.31 5.13 7.96
C ASP A 132 -10.90 6.25 7.07
N TYR A 133 -10.20 7.38 6.94
CA TYR A 133 -10.61 8.47 6.05
C TYR A 133 -10.67 8.05 4.58
N ILE A 134 -9.65 7.37 4.04
CA ILE A 134 -9.61 6.96 2.64
C ILE A 134 -10.76 5.99 2.34
N PHE A 135 -10.92 4.94 3.15
CA PHE A 135 -11.90 3.90 2.88
C PHE A 135 -13.33 4.32 3.25
N MET A 136 -13.56 4.99 4.39
CA MET A 136 -14.91 5.42 4.74
C MET A 136 -15.43 6.53 3.80
N ASN A 137 -14.59 7.48 3.38
CA ASN A 137 -15.03 8.49 2.41
C ASN A 137 -15.22 7.90 1.00
N ALA A 138 -14.41 6.93 0.60
CA ALA A 138 -14.65 6.18 -0.63
C ALA A 138 -16.05 5.54 -0.62
N TYR A 139 -16.55 5.13 0.54
CA TYR A 139 -17.87 4.51 0.66
C TYR A 139 -19.02 5.53 0.69
N GLN A 140 -18.79 6.70 1.29
CA GLN A 140 -19.81 7.72 1.57
C GLN A 140 -20.04 8.76 0.45
N SER A 141 -19.60 8.49 -0.78
CA SER A 141 -19.84 9.29 -2.00
C SER A 141 -19.08 10.62 -2.16
N SER A 142 -18.37 11.10 -1.14
CA SER A 142 -17.61 12.37 -1.18
C SER A 142 -16.13 12.21 -1.54
N TYR A 143 -15.75 11.15 -2.26
CA TYR A 143 -14.39 11.08 -2.78
C TYR A 143 -14.32 11.89 -4.09
N SER A 144 -14.08 13.18 -4.00
CA SER A 144 -13.56 13.98 -5.10
C SER A 144 -12.10 14.34 -4.82
N SER A 145 -11.29 14.58 -5.86
CA SER A 145 -9.91 15.05 -5.68
C SER A 145 -9.83 16.32 -4.82
N GLU A 146 -10.93 17.08 -4.75
CA GLU A 146 -11.07 18.34 -4.02
C GLU A 146 -11.73 18.19 -2.64
N SER A 147 -12.71 17.28 -2.49
CA SER A 147 -13.41 16.98 -1.23
C SER A 147 -12.51 16.31 -0.19
N ALA A 148 -11.31 15.92 -0.61
CA ALA A 148 -10.28 15.36 0.24
C ALA A 148 -9.52 16.42 1.07
N VAL A 149 -9.79 17.71 0.81
CA VAL A 149 -9.24 18.89 1.49
C VAL A 149 -10.32 19.44 2.41
N GLY A 150 -10.51 18.79 3.56
CA GLY A 150 -10.96 19.55 4.72
C GLY A 150 -9.90 20.61 4.98
N LYS A 151 -10.26 21.91 4.99
CA LYS A 151 -9.38 22.99 5.44
C LYS A 151 -8.84 22.62 6.82
N SER A 152 -7.64 22.07 6.87
CA SER A 152 -6.86 21.88 8.07
C SER A 152 -5.55 22.58 7.83
N ASP A 153 -5.39 23.75 8.45
CA ASP A 153 -4.18 24.54 8.38
C ASP A 153 -2.93 23.70 8.73
N GLY A 154 -1.88 23.91 7.95
CA GLY A 154 -0.52 23.45 8.25
C GLY A 154 -0.10 22.12 7.63
N ALA A 155 1.19 21.82 7.80
CA ALA A 155 1.96 20.69 7.23
C ALA A 155 1.32 19.28 7.31
N ILE A 156 0.25 19.13 8.08
CA ILE A 156 -0.54 17.90 8.28
C ILE A 156 -1.42 17.55 7.06
N ALA A 157 -1.94 18.54 6.33
CA ALA A 157 -2.75 18.30 5.13
C ALA A 157 -1.90 17.69 3.99
N GLY A 158 -0.69 18.20 3.80
CA GLY A 158 0.24 17.68 2.80
C GLY A 158 0.57 16.20 2.99
N TYR A 159 0.60 15.70 4.23
CA TYR A 159 0.91 14.28 4.51
C TYR A 159 -0.22 13.32 4.09
N LYS A 160 -1.50 13.71 4.22
CA LYS A 160 -2.64 12.92 3.69
C LYS A 160 -2.55 12.79 2.17
N ASP A 161 -2.22 13.87 1.47
CA ASP A 161 -2.18 13.90 0.00
C ASP A 161 -0.99 13.12 -0.58
N LYS A 162 0.13 13.12 0.13
CA LYS A 162 1.33 12.35 -0.21
C LYS A 162 1.13 10.86 -0.07
N LEU A 163 0.51 10.42 1.04
CA LEU A 163 0.17 9.02 1.24
C LEU A 163 -0.90 8.54 0.26
N LYS A 164 -1.91 9.36 -0.04
CA LYS A 164 -2.86 9.06 -1.13
C LYS A 164 -2.12 8.82 -2.45
N THR A 165 -1.19 9.71 -2.83
CA THR A 165 -0.45 9.57 -4.10
C THR A 165 0.43 8.31 -4.11
N LEU A 166 1.10 8.00 -3.01
CA LEU A 166 1.92 6.78 -2.88
C LEU A 166 1.07 5.50 -2.93
N ILE A 167 -0.13 5.53 -2.34
CA ILE A 167 -1.07 4.41 -2.27
C ILE A 167 -1.73 4.16 -3.63
N PHE A 168 -2.17 5.22 -4.33
CA PHE A 168 -2.98 5.12 -5.54
C PHE A 168 -2.20 5.25 -6.85
N SER A 169 -0.94 5.68 -6.82
CA SER A 169 -0.10 5.84 -8.01
C SER A 169 1.39 5.57 -7.72
N PRO A 170 1.75 4.36 -7.23
CA PRO A 170 3.14 3.99 -7.08
C PRO A 170 3.85 4.00 -8.44
N GLY A 171 5.07 4.57 -8.50
CA GLY A 171 5.83 4.69 -9.75
C GLY A 171 5.71 6.04 -10.47
N ARG A 172 4.81 6.94 -10.03
CA ARG A 172 4.66 8.32 -10.56
C ARG A 172 5.28 9.36 -9.61
N PRO A 173 5.72 10.52 -10.11
CA PRO A 173 6.30 11.57 -9.27
C PRO A 173 5.29 12.10 -8.26
N VAL A 174 5.73 12.29 -7.02
CA VAL A 174 4.91 12.98 -5.99
C VAL A 174 5.33 14.44 -5.91
N LYS A 175 4.58 15.34 -6.57
CA LYS A 175 4.82 16.80 -6.52
C LYS A 175 4.58 17.34 -5.10
N GLY A 176 5.36 18.35 -4.69
CA GLY A 176 5.19 19.02 -3.37
C GLY A 176 5.91 18.35 -2.19
N LEU A 177 6.85 17.44 -2.46
CA LEU A 177 7.75 16.85 -1.48
C LEU A 177 9.20 17.20 -1.78
N PRO A 178 9.87 18.00 -0.92
CA PRO A 178 11.33 18.11 -0.97
C PRO A 178 11.94 16.69 -0.85
N PHE A 179 12.87 16.35 -1.75
CA PHE A 179 13.71 15.14 -1.71
C PHE A 179 13.03 13.76 -1.90
N ILE A 180 11.71 13.67 -2.12
CA ILE A 180 11.00 12.38 -2.35
C ILE A 180 10.37 12.31 -3.75
N GLY A 181 9.99 13.44 -4.34
CA GLY A 181 9.19 13.48 -5.57
C GLY A 181 9.79 12.74 -6.77
N SER A 182 11.11 12.79 -6.99
CA SER A 182 11.80 12.07 -8.07
C SER A 182 12.13 10.61 -7.72
N LYS A 183 12.12 10.25 -6.43
CA LYS A 183 12.50 8.90 -5.95
C LYS A 183 11.38 7.87 -6.13
N THR A 184 10.19 8.32 -6.48
CA THR A 184 9.02 7.47 -6.74
C THR A 184 8.94 7.04 -8.21
N GLU A 185 9.72 7.64 -9.10
CA GLU A 185 9.70 7.41 -10.55
C GLU A 185 10.62 6.26 -10.99
N ILE A 186 10.23 5.02 -10.71
CA ILE A 186 11.08 3.84 -10.95
C ILE A 186 11.28 3.49 -12.44
N PHE A 187 10.60 4.18 -13.36
CA PHE A 187 10.60 3.86 -14.80
C PHE A 187 11.38 4.86 -15.66
N THR A 188 11.93 5.93 -15.07
CA THR A 188 12.74 6.92 -15.79
C THR A 188 14.07 6.30 -16.25
N ALA A 189 14.66 6.87 -17.32
CA ALA A 189 15.94 6.38 -17.87
C ALA A 189 17.03 6.25 -16.78
N ASN A 190 17.13 7.24 -15.89
CA ASN A 190 18.09 7.24 -14.80
C ASN A 190 17.80 6.21 -13.70
N MET A 191 16.55 5.81 -13.51
CA MET A 191 16.17 4.86 -12.47
C MET A 191 16.20 3.42 -12.94
N ARG A 192 15.98 3.15 -14.24
CA ARG A 192 16.02 1.80 -14.84
C ARG A 192 17.30 1.02 -14.51
N GLN A 193 18.43 1.71 -14.35
CA GLN A 193 19.70 1.06 -13.99
C GLN A 193 19.66 0.36 -12.62
N TYR A 194 18.78 0.77 -11.71
CA TYR A 194 18.69 0.28 -10.33
C TYR A 194 17.65 -0.83 -10.12
N TYR A 195 16.85 -1.15 -11.13
CA TYR A 195 15.77 -2.13 -11.02
C TYR A 195 15.90 -3.24 -12.05
N ASP A 196 15.53 -4.44 -11.62
CA ASP A 196 15.24 -5.57 -12.50
C ASP A 196 13.76 -5.57 -12.84
N TYR A 197 13.47 -5.81 -14.12
CA TYR A 197 12.12 -5.95 -14.66
C TYR A 197 11.93 -7.39 -15.10
N SER A 198 10.93 -8.05 -14.55
CA SER A 198 10.58 -9.43 -14.89
C SER A 198 9.10 -9.54 -15.15
N PHE A 199 8.71 -10.49 -16.00
CA PHE A 199 7.32 -10.80 -16.25
C PHE A 199 7.14 -12.29 -16.43
N PHE A 200 6.04 -12.80 -15.88
CA PHE A 200 5.71 -14.22 -15.88
C PHE A 200 4.26 -14.39 -16.29
N SER A 201 3.98 -15.47 -17.00
CA SER A 201 2.62 -15.95 -17.14
C SER A 201 2.24 -16.76 -15.91
N GLY A 202 1.00 -16.67 -15.50
CA GLY A 202 0.47 -17.49 -14.44
C GLY A 202 -1.05 -17.56 -14.46
N THR A 203 -1.57 -18.24 -13.46
CA THR A 203 -2.99 -18.37 -13.19
C THR A 203 -3.30 -17.77 -11.82
N TYR A 204 -4.31 -16.89 -11.77
CA TYR A 204 -4.79 -16.22 -10.58
C TYR A 204 -6.16 -16.76 -10.18
N LEU A 205 -6.36 -17.05 -8.89
CA LEU A 205 -7.60 -17.65 -8.36
C LEU A 205 -8.02 -18.90 -9.17
N ASP A 206 -7.03 -19.75 -9.47
CA ASP A 206 -7.17 -21.05 -10.15
C ASP A 206 -7.78 -21.04 -11.57
N SER A 207 -8.19 -19.88 -12.10
CA SER A 207 -8.98 -19.81 -13.34
C SER A 207 -8.68 -18.60 -14.23
N ILE A 208 -8.09 -17.53 -13.70
CA ILE A 208 -7.86 -16.30 -14.47
C ILE A 208 -6.41 -16.31 -14.98
N SER A 209 -6.23 -16.40 -16.30
CA SER A 209 -4.88 -16.31 -16.87
C SER A 209 -4.37 -14.87 -16.77
N VAL A 210 -3.17 -14.71 -16.20
CA VAL A 210 -2.59 -13.39 -15.90
C VAL A 210 -1.15 -13.25 -16.37
N TYR A 211 -0.75 -12.02 -16.67
CA TYR A 211 0.66 -11.62 -16.67
C TYR A 211 1.00 -10.97 -15.33
N ARG A 212 2.06 -11.45 -14.68
CA ARG A 212 2.66 -10.80 -13.51
C ARG A 212 3.86 -10.00 -13.96
N PHE A 213 3.77 -8.67 -13.91
CA PHE A 213 4.91 -7.77 -14.09
C PHE A 213 5.50 -7.40 -12.75
N LYS A 214 6.78 -7.67 -12.53
CA LYS A 214 7.49 -7.45 -11.27
C LYS A 214 8.72 -6.58 -11.50
N VAL A 215 8.83 -5.53 -10.69
CA VAL A 215 9.94 -4.59 -10.66
C VAL A 215 10.57 -4.64 -9.28
N THR A 216 11.85 -4.97 -9.19
CA THR A 216 12.58 -5.09 -7.92
C THR A 216 13.92 -4.40 -7.97
N VAL A 217 14.37 -3.87 -6.84
CA VAL A 217 15.73 -3.32 -6.73
C VAL A 217 16.75 -4.43 -7.03
N LYS A 218 17.75 -4.11 -7.86
CA LYS A 218 18.79 -5.09 -8.23
C LYS A 218 19.57 -5.58 -7.01
N PRO A 219 19.89 -6.89 -6.96
CA PRO A 219 20.54 -7.48 -5.79
C PRO A 219 22.02 -7.09 -5.64
N ASP A 220 22.68 -6.67 -6.72
CA ASP A 220 24.12 -6.34 -6.78
C ASP A 220 24.45 -4.89 -6.39
N LEU A 221 23.44 -4.04 -6.19
CA LEU A 221 23.65 -2.67 -5.74
C LEU A 221 24.22 -2.60 -4.32
N SER A 222 25.01 -1.55 -4.05
CA SER A 222 25.50 -1.24 -2.72
C SER A 222 24.34 -1.02 -1.73
N ASN A 223 24.54 -1.34 -0.45
CA ASN A 223 23.52 -1.12 0.58
C ASN A 223 23.08 0.34 0.66
N TRP A 224 24.02 1.28 0.55
CA TRP A 224 23.73 2.72 0.53
C TRP A 224 22.81 3.10 -0.63
N THR A 225 23.09 2.59 -1.84
CA THR A 225 22.23 2.82 -3.01
C THR A 225 20.85 2.22 -2.78
N LYS A 226 20.78 0.97 -2.30
CA LYS A 226 19.52 0.29 -2.01
C LYS A 226 18.69 1.10 -1.01
N ASP A 227 19.29 1.61 0.06
CA ASP A 227 18.60 2.40 1.09
C ASP A 227 18.04 3.72 0.54
N GLY A 228 18.74 4.33 -0.42
CA GLY A 228 18.29 5.54 -1.11
C GLY A 228 17.06 5.35 -2.02
N LEU A 229 16.78 4.13 -2.48
CA LEU A 229 15.66 3.79 -3.36
C LEU A 229 14.39 3.54 -2.56
N MET A 230 13.33 4.29 -2.82
CA MET A 230 12.12 4.23 -2.01
C MET A 230 11.26 2.98 -2.28
N ILE A 231 11.03 2.66 -3.56
CA ILE A 231 10.28 1.46 -3.96
C ILE A 231 11.24 0.28 -3.95
N LYS A 232 10.95 -0.74 -3.15
CA LYS A 232 11.75 -1.98 -3.12
C LYS A 232 11.21 -3.02 -4.09
N GLU A 233 9.88 -3.11 -4.16
CA GLU A 233 9.17 -3.98 -5.09
C GLU A 233 7.88 -3.30 -5.57
N LEU A 234 7.60 -3.43 -6.87
CA LEU A 234 6.29 -3.18 -7.46
C LEU A 234 5.91 -4.41 -8.28
N THR A 235 4.83 -5.07 -7.89
CA THR A 235 4.27 -6.20 -8.64
C THR A 235 2.87 -5.84 -9.10
N THR A 236 2.62 -5.91 -10.41
CA THR A 236 1.31 -5.65 -11.02
C THR A 236 0.82 -6.88 -11.78
N ILE A 237 -0.44 -7.25 -11.55
CA ILE A 237 -1.09 -8.40 -12.16
C ILE A 237 -2.05 -7.90 -13.22
N PHE A 238 -1.87 -8.36 -14.45
CA PHE A 238 -2.69 -8.01 -15.61
C PHE A 238 -3.49 -9.23 -16.05
N ASP A 239 -4.77 -9.06 -16.31
CA ASP A 239 -5.58 -10.06 -16.98
C ASP A 239 -5.11 -10.23 -18.44
N LYS A 240 -4.86 -11.45 -18.90
CA LYS A 240 -4.39 -11.66 -20.28
C LYS A 240 -5.45 -11.34 -21.34
N ARG A 241 -6.73 -11.34 -20.99
CA ARG A 241 -7.85 -11.19 -21.93
C ARG A 241 -8.00 -9.75 -22.42
N ASN A 242 -7.83 -8.79 -21.53
CA ASN A 242 -8.07 -7.36 -21.78
C ASN A 242 -6.93 -6.46 -21.28
N PHE A 243 -5.87 -7.02 -20.69
CA PHE A 243 -4.73 -6.28 -20.13
C PHE A 243 -5.12 -5.33 -18.98
N GLU A 244 -6.26 -5.57 -18.34
CA GLU A 244 -6.69 -4.82 -17.17
C GLU A 244 -5.93 -5.25 -15.92
N ILE A 245 -5.62 -4.30 -15.05
CA ILE A 245 -4.91 -4.57 -13.79
C ILE A 245 -5.87 -5.20 -12.78
N LEU A 246 -5.56 -6.42 -12.32
CA LEU A 246 -6.31 -7.17 -11.31
C LEU A 246 -5.72 -7.04 -9.91
N GLY A 247 -4.44 -6.70 -9.79
CA GLY A 247 -3.78 -6.63 -8.51
C GLY A 247 -2.52 -5.79 -8.57
N ARG A 248 -2.21 -5.13 -7.46
CA ARG A 248 -0.97 -4.37 -7.31
C ARG A 248 -0.43 -4.51 -5.90
N TYR A 249 0.82 -4.93 -5.81
CA TYR A 249 1.61 -4.94 -4.59
C TYR A 249 2.75 -3.94 -4.68
N VAL A 250 2.96 -3.22 -3.58
CA VAL A 250 4.05 -2.27 -3.44
C VAL A 250 4.74 -2.51 -2.10
N ASP A 251 6.05 -2.68 -2.12
CA ASP A 251 6.93 -2.60 -0.96
C ASP A 251 7.71 -1.28 -1.04
N MET A 252 7.54 -0.42 -0.03
CA MET A 252 8.17 0.88 0.05
C MET A 252 8.92 1.02 1.37
N LYS A 253 10.20 1.36 1.30
CA LYS A 253 11.00 1.66 2.48
C LYS A 253 11.86 2.88 2.23
N TYR A 254 11.89 3.78 3.19
CA TYR A 254 12.70 4.98 3.11
C TYR A 254 13.04 5.47 4.51
N SER A 255 14.30 5.82 4.73
CA SER A 255 14.77 6.37 5.99
C SER A 255 15.71 7.55 5.71
N ASN A 256 15.40 8.70 6.30
CA ASN A 256 16.25 9.88 6.36
C ASN A 256 16.02 10.62 7.69
N MET A 257 16.73 11.74 7.92
CA MET A 257 16.63 12.50 9.17
C MET A 257 15.20 12.97 9.51
N LEU A 258 14.33 13.11 8.51
CA LEU A 258 12.97 13.60 8.69
C LEU A 258 11.92 12.49 8.65
N PHE A 259 12.15 11.39 7.94
CA PHE A 259 11.15 10.39 7.64
C PHE A 259 11.75 8.99 7.71
N ASP A 260 11.09 8.10 8.44
CA ASP A 260 11.39 6.67 8.44
C ASP A 260 10.08 5.90 8.28
N PHE A 261 9.96 5.18 7.17
CA PHE A 261 8.83 4.29 6.93
C PHE A 261 9.24 3.00 6.23
N ASN A 262 8.48 1.96 6.53
CA ASN A 262 8.53 0.67 5.87
C ASN A 262 7.09 0.18 5.75
N VAL A 263 6.62 0.07 4.51
CA VAL A 263 5.22 -0.13 4.16
C VAL A 263 5.10 -1.16 3.07
N GLN A 264 4.18 -2.08 3.27
CA GLN A 264 3.71 -3.01 2.26
C GLN A 264 2.23 -2.81 2.06
N MET A 265 1.84 -2.75 0.81
CA MET A 265 0.46 -2.61 0.41
C MET A 265 0.15 -3.58 -0.70
N ASN A 266 -1.01 -4.22 -0.61
CA ASN A 266 -1.55 -5.06 -1.65
C ASN A 266 -3.02 -4.72 -1.86
N ILE A 267 -3.40 -4.53 -3.11
CA ILE A 267 -4.76 -4.21 -3.50
C ILE A 267 -5.14 -5.13 -4.65
N GLU A 268 -6.31 -5.72 -4.55
CA GLU A 268 -6.89 -6.62 -5.53
C GLU A 268 -8.25 -6.13 -5.99
N MET A 269 -8.48 -6.38 -7.26
CA MET A 269 -9.69 -6.09 -7.97
C MET A 269 -10.42 -7.41 -8.27
N GLY A 270 -11.74 -7.37 -8.22
CA GLY A 270 -12.62 -8.44 -8.69
C GLY A 270 -13.50 -7.94 -9.82
N TYR A 271 -13.90 -8.86 -10.69
CA TYR A 271 -14.96 -8.63 -11.66
C TYR A 271 -16.32 -8.83 -11.00
N PHE A 272 -17.19 -7.83 -11.14
CA PHE A 272 -18.57 -7.85 -10.66
C PHE A 272 -19.49 -7.50 -11.84
N GLY A 273 -19.85 -8.51 -12.64
CA GLY A 273 -20.37 -8.31 -13.98
C GLY A 273 -19.24 -7.83 -14.90
N GLU A 274 -19.54 -6.84 -15.75
CA GLU A 274 -18.56 -6.22 -16.66
C GLU A 274 -17.61 -5.23 -15.96
N GLU A 275 -17.86 -4.92 -14.69
CA GLU A 275 -17.17 -3.85 -13.97
C GLU A 275 -16.12 -4.41 -13.01
N LYS A 276 -14.98 -3.72 -12.94
CA LYS A 276 -13.84 -4.08 -12.11
C LYS A 276 -13.82 -3.21 -10.86
N LEU A 277 -14.04 -3.81 -9.69
CA LEU A 277 -14.14 -3.09 -8.41
C LEU A 277 -13.16 -3.67 -7.37
N PRO A 278 -12.73 -2.89 -6.37
CA PRO A 278 -11.81 -3.39 -5.35
C PRO A 278 -12.45 -4.54 -4.57
N ALA A 279 -11.72 -5.64 -4.38
CA ALA A 279 -12.18 -6.81 -3.62
C ALA A 279 -11.44 -6.93 -2.29
N LYS A 280 -10.15 -6.56 -2.28
CA LYS A 280 -9.32 -6.63 -1.09
C LYS A 280 -8.29 -5.51 -1.10
N VAL A 281 -8.12 -4.86 0.05
CA VAL A 281 -6.98 -3.97 0.30
C VAL A 281 -6.34 -4.38 1.61
N SER A 282 -5.03 -4.54 1.57
CA SER A 282 -4.25 -4.81 2.75
C SER A 282 -3.05 -3.89 2.81
N TYR A 283 -2.74 -3.49 4.02
CA TYR A 283 -1.64 -2.62 4.33
C TYR A 283 -0.99 -3.10 5.62
N GLN A 284 0.33 -3.05 5.66
CA GLN A 284 1.11 -3.24 6.87
C GLN A 284 2.32 -2.33 6.81
N GLY A 285 2.53 -1.56 7.86
CA GLY A 285 3.73 -0.73 7.89
C GLY A 285 3.92 0.07 9.15
N ASN A 286 5.12 0.65 9.22
CA ASN A 286 5.51 1.61 10.23
C ASN A 286 5.77 2.98 9.62
N TRP A 287 5.43 4.01 10.38
CA TRP A 287 5.70 5.40 10.06
C TRP A 287 6.31 6.09 11.27
N ASN A 288 7.42 6.77 11.05
CA ASN A 288 8.03 7.67 11.99
C ASN A 288 8.26 9.00 11.27
N VAL A 289 7.53 10.03 11.72
CA VAL A 289 7.54 11.36 11.11
C VAL A 289 7.80 12.41 12.19
N PRO A 290 8.33 13.59 11.84
CA PRO A 290 8.74 14.58 12.83
C PRO A 290 7.54 15.04 13.65
N MET A 291 7.76 15.27 14.94
CA MET A 291 6.73 15.74 15.88
C MET A 291 5.55 14.78 16.09
N LYS A 292 5.66 13.51 15.66
CA LYS A 292 4.66 12.45 15.93
C LYS A 292 5.32 11.25 16.59
N LYS A 293 4.50 10.44 17.26
CA LYS A 293 4.98 9.16 17.80
C LYS A 293 5.14 8.18 16.65
N PRO A 294 6.17 7.30 16.66
CA PRO A 294 6.25 6.21 15.71
C PRO A 294 4.96 5.37 15.75
N GLU A 295 4.41 5.11 14.59
CA GLU A 295 3.15 4.41 14.40
C GLU A 295 3.40 3.09 13.69
N LYS A 296 2.73 2.04 14.16
CA LYS A 296 2.74 0.72 13.53
C LYS A 296 1.30 0.26 13.40
N ALA A 297 0.88 -0.07 12.18
CA ALA A 297 -0.47 -0.53 11.93
C ALA A 297 -0.53 -1.55 10.80
N SER A 298 -1.54 -2.41 10.86
CA SER A 298 -1.98 -3.22 9.74
C SER A 298 -3.47 -3.04 9.52
N VAL A 299 -3.87 -3.00 8.26
CA VAL A 299 -5.23 -2.80 7.82
C VAL A 299 -5.56 -3.88 6.81
N LEU A 300 -6.73 -4.49 6.95
CA LEU A 300 -7.33 -5.38 5.97
C LEU A 300 -8.75 -4.93 5.71
N VAL A 301 -9.05 -4.65 4.46
CA VAL A 301 -10.35 -4.30 3.94
C VAL A 301 -10.76 -5.39 2.95
N LEU A 302 -11.90 -6.01 3.18
CA LEU A 302 -12.50 -6.98 2.26
C LEU A 302 -13.84 -6.40 1.79
N GLN A 303 -14.05 -6.38 0.48
CA GLN A 303 -15.25 -5.84 -0.14
C GLN A 303 -15.90 -6.94 -0.99
N ARG A 304 -17.20 -7.13 -0.79
CA ARG A 304 -17.97 -8.23 -1.40
C ARG A 304 -19.39 -7.79 -1.70
N GLU A 305 -20.10 -8.65 -2.43
CA GLU A 305 -21.54 -8.50 -2.70
C GLU A 305 -21.90 -7.19 -3.41
N TYR A 306 -21.05 -6.76 -4.36
CA TYR A 306 -21.36 -5.61 -5.19
C TYR A 306 -22.64 -5.83 -5.99
N ARG A 307 -23.57 -4.87 -5.90
CA ARG A 307 -24.76 -4.83 -6.75
C ARG A 307 -24.97 -3.41 -7.26
N LEU A 308 -25.06 -3.29 -8.58
CA LEU A 308 -25.29 -2.01 -9.23
C LEU A 308 -26.62 -1.41 -8.72
N GLY A 309 -26.59 -0.15 -8.33
CA GLY A 309 -27.82 0.58 -8.04
C GLY A 309 -28.67 0.65 -9.29
N LYS A 310 -29.95 0.30 -9.18
CA LYS A 310 -30.92 0.68 -10.21
C LYS A 310 -30.88 2.21 -10.25
N GLY A 311 -30.34 2.76 -11.34
CA GLY A 311 -30.35 4.21 -11.55
C GLY A 311 -31.76 4.72 -11.33
N LYS A 312 -31.89 5.86 -10.63
CA LYS A 312 -33.05 6.71 -10.86
C LYS A 312 -32.89 7.36 -12.22
#